data_AF-A0A933ZGB2-F1
#
_entry.id   AF-A0A933ZGB2-F1
#
_cell.length_a   1.000
_cell.length_b   1.000
_cell.length_c   1.000
_cell.angle_alpha   90.00
_cell.angle_beta   90.00
_cell.angle_gamma   90.00
#
_symmetry.space_group_name_H-M   'P 1'
#
loop_
_entity.id
_entity.type
_entity.pdbx_description
1 polymer ?
#
loop_
_entity_poly.entity_id
_entity_poly.type
_entity_poly.pdbx_seq_one_letter_code
_entity_poly.pdbx_strand_id
1 'polypeptide(L)'
;MLQHLTAAMVQADMNGPPPASQPVHVTVQIVVLFVLCGLSFLTLLSVALNVAMMVTRYHPMLTPAHSSYDMGRQVGHWIGLAMPAVCAVLNLAWAPINAWGLMRRRSWAATSTMVFWGLSIVTVCCAPFGIYGIIAMTRPSVRSWLSSPPP
;
A
#
# COMPACT_ATOMS: atom_id res chain seq x y z
N MET A 1 21.63 16.29 -48.54
CA MET A 1 22.01 15.05 -47.81
C MET A 1 21.58 15.09 -46.33
N LEU A 2 21.82 16.18 -45.59
CA LEU A 2 21.35 16.35 -44.19
C LEU A 2 19.83 16.31 -44.00
N GLN A 3 19.03 16.82 -44.95
CA GLN A 3 17.55 16.80 -44.83
C GLN A 3 16.93 15.40 -44.97
N HIS A 4 17.61 14.45 -45.63
CA HIS A 4 17.13 13.06 -45.71
C HIS A 4 17.46 12.26 -44.46
N LEU A 5 18.52 12.62 -43.73
CA LEU A 5 18.89 11.99 -42.47
C LEU A 5 17.93 12.37 -41.34
N THR A 6 17.47 13.62 -41.27
CA THR A 6 16.46 14.04 -40.29
C THR A 6 15.10 13.40 -40.53
N ALA A 7 14.66 13.28 -41.78
CA ALA A 7 13.41 12.59 -42.10
C ALA A 7 13.47 11.09 -41.75
N ALA A 8 14.59 10.41 -42.05
CA ALA A 8 14.78 9.00 -41.71
C ALA A 8 14.86 8.76 -40.18
N MET A 9 15.47 9.67 -39.42
CA MET A 9 15.52 9.57 -37.95
C MET A 9 14.15 9.80 -37.31
N VAL A 10 13.38 10.79 -37.78
CA VAL A 10 12.01 11.03 -37.30
C VAL A 10 11.08 9.86 -37.63
N GLN A 11 11.25 9.24 -38.80
CA GLN A 11 10.45 8.09 -39.22
C GLN A 11 10.87 6.78 -38.52
N ALA A 12 12.13 6.67 -38.08
CA ALA A 12 12.58 5.59 -37.20
C ALA A 12 12.04 5.75 -35.77
N ASP A 13 11.88 6.98 -35.28
CA ASP A 13 11.27 7.28 -33.98
C ASP A 13 9.75 7.03 -33.97
N MET A 14 9.08 7.32 -35.09
CA MET A 14 7.64 7.02 -35.27
C MET A 14 7.34 5.52 -35.48
N ASN A 15 8.34 4.71 -35.79
CA ASN A 15 8.24 3.24 -35.89
C ASN A 15 8.79 2.52 -34.65
N GLY A 16 9.11 3.25 -33.58
CA GLY A 16 9.42 2.66 -32.29
C GLY A 16 8.28 1.72 -31.84
N PRO A 17 8.59 0.63 -31.13
CA PRO A 17 7.55 -0.21 -30.54
C PRO A 17 6.62 0.70 -29.72
N PRO A 18 5.29 0.50 -29.81
CA PRO A 18 4.34 1.36 -29.12
C PRO A 18 4.74 1.46 -27.64
N PRO A 19 4.60 2.65 -27.01
CA PRO A 19 5.00 2.84 -25.63
C PRO A 19 4.36 1.73 -24.80
N ALA A 20 5.20 0.93 -24.14
CA ALA A 20 4.75 -0.27 -23.44
C ALA A 20 3.59 0.11 -22.52
N SER A 21 2.38 -0.33 -22.90
CA SER A 21 1.17 -0.01 -22.17
C SER A 21 1.35 -0.46 -20.72
N GLN A 22 0.91 0.37 -19.77
CA GLN A 22 1.06 0.04 -18.36
C GLN A 22 0.41 -1.32 -18.10
N PRO A 23 1.13 -2.30 -17.52
CA PRO A 23 0.56 -3.60 -17.26
C PRO A 23 -0.65 -3.44 -16.33
N VAL A 24 -1.78 -4.08 -16.67
CA VAL A 24 -3.03 -4.03 -15.88
C VAL A 24 -2.78 -4.32 -14.40
N HIS A 25 -1.87 -5.25 -14.10
CA HIS A 25 -1.47 -5.60 -12.74
C HIS A 25 -0.87 -4.42 -11.95
N VAL A 26 -0.09 -3.53 -12.59
CA VAL A 26 0.45 -2.35 -11.92
C VAL A 26 -0.68 -1.37 -11.58
N THR A 27 -1.61 -1.17 -12.51
CA THR A 27 -2.78 -0.31 -12.30
C THR A 27 -3.65 -0.84 -11.15
N VAL A 28 -3.94 -2.14 -11.14
CA VAL A 28 -4.69 -2.79 -10.04
C VAL A 28 -3.97 -2.57 -8.72
N GLN A 29 -2.65 -2.77 -8.67
CA GLN A 29 -1.87 -2.57 -7.45
C GLN A 29 -1.92 -1.13 -6.94
N ILE A 30 -1.82 -0.14 -7.83
CA ILE A 30 -1.95 1.27 -7.48
C ILE A 30 -3.35 1.54 -6.89
N VAL A 31 -4.40 1.06 -7.53
CA VAL A 31 -5.78 1.24 -7.05
C VAL A 31 -5.95 0.61 -5.66
N VAL A 32 -5.48 -0.62 -5.48
CA VAL A 32 -5.57 -1.32 -4.20
C VAL A 32 -4.79 -0.58 -3.10
N LEU A 33 -3.61 -0.02 -3.40
CA LEU A 33 -2.85 0.80 -2.44
C LEU A 33 -3.61 2.07 -2.02
N PHE A 34 -4.31 2.74 -2.94
CA PHE A 34 -5.16 3.89 -2.59
C PHE A 34 -6.38 3.49 -1.77
N VAL A 35 -7.05 2.39 -2.12
CA VAL A 35 -8.16 1.85 -1.32
C VAL A 35 -7.68 1.53 0.09
N LEU A 36 -6.52 0.88 0.23
CA LEU A 36 -5.94 0.55 1.52
C LEU A 36 -5.54 1.79 2.33
N CYS A 37 -5.05 2.84 1.65
CA CYS A 37 -4.81 4.15 2.26
C CYS A 37 -6.11 4.74 2.84
N GLY A 38 -7.20 4.74 2.06
CA GLY A 38 -8.52 5.17 2.52
C GLY A 38 -9.06 4.36 3.70
N LEU A 39 -8.94 3.03 3.64
CA LEU A 39 -9.33 2.14 4.75
C LEU A 39 -8.49 2.37 6.01
N SER A 40 -7.20 2.68 5.86
CA SER A 40 -6.31 3.01 6.98
C SER A 40 -6.71 4.34 7.62
N PHE A 41 -7.10 5.35 6.83
CA PHE A 41 -7.65 6.59 7.35
C PHE A 41 -8.93 6.34 8.18
N LEU A 42 -9.87 5.55 7.64
CA LEU A 42 -11.09 5.18 8.35
C LEU A 42 -10.81 4.38 9.64
N THR A 43 -9.78 3.54 9.62
CA THR A 43 -9.32 2.79 10.80
C THR A 43 -8.81 3.73 11.88
N LEU A 44 -8.00 4.73 11.54
CA LEU A 44 -7.55 5.74 12.52
C LEU A 44 -8.70 6.57 13.07
N LEU A 45 -9.64 6.99 12.21
CA LEU A 45 -10.83 7.69 12.66
C LEU A 45 -11.65 6.84 13.64
N SER A 46 -11.83 5.55 13.33
CA SER A 46 -12.51 4.60 14.22
C SER A 46 -11.79 4.46 15.56
N VAL A 47 -10.46 4.30 15.57
CA VAL A 47 -9.67 4.25 16.81
C VAL A 47 -9.82 5.54 17.61
N ALA A 48 -9.70 6.70 16.97
CA ALA A 48 -9.84 8.00 17.63
C ALA A 48 -11.23 8.16 18.27
N LEU A 49 -12.30 7.76 17.58
CA LEU A 49 -13.66 7.78 18.11
C LEU A 49 -13.84 6.81 19.28
N ASN A 50 -13.27 5.60 19.20
CA ASN A 50 -13.31 4.64 20.31
C ASN A 50 -12.59 5.17 21.55
N VAL A 51 -11.41 5.77 21.37
CA VAL A 51 -10.67 6.43 22.47
C VAL A 51 -11.48 7.58 23.05
N ALA A 52 -12.06 8.45 22.22
CA ALA A 52 -12.90 9.56 22.69
C ALA A 52 -14.13 9.07 23.47
N MET A 53 -14.80 8.01 23.00
CA MET A 53 -15.92 7.39 23.70
C MET A 53 -15.49 6.74 25.02
N MET A 54 -14.33 6.10 25.08
CA MET A 54 -13.81 5.56 26.33
C MET A 54 -13.58 6.65 27.37
N VAL A 55 -12.92 7.73 26.98
CA VAL A 55 -12.63 8.87 27.87
C VAL A 55 -13.91 9.54 28.37
N THR A 56 -14.92 9.70 27.49
CA THR A 56 -16.14 10.46 27.83
C THR A 56 -17.26 9.62 28.45
N ARG A 57 -17.34 8.31 28.14
CA ARG A 57 -18.47 7.45 28.55
C ARG A 57 -18.06 6.28 29.44
N TYR A 58 -16.81 5.83 29.39
CA TYR A 58 -16.34 4.63 30.10
C TYR A 58 -15.20 4.93 31.08
N HIS A 59 -15.47 5.84 32.03
CA HIS A 59 -14.61 6.06 33.21
C HIS A 59 -14.16 4.77 33.95
N PRO A 60 -14.97 3.69 34.09
CA PRO A 60 -14.52 2.47 34.78
C PRO A 60 -13.46 1.64 34.03
N MET A 61 -13.06 2.00 32.79
CA MET A 61 -11.89 1.38 32.16
C MET A 61 -10.56 2.06 32.55
N LEU A 62 -10.62 3.23 33.20
CA LEU A 62 -9.47 3.97 33.72
C LEU A 62 -9.21 3.68 35.20
N THR A 63 -10.13 2.98 35.87
CA THR A 63 -9.96 2.57 37.26
C THR A 63 -8.99 1.38 37.38
N PRO A 64 -8.21 1.28 38.46
CA PRO A 64 -7.27 0.17 38.66
C PRO A 64 -7.99 -1.18 38.63
N ALA A 65 -7.43 -2.17 37.93
CA ALA A 65 -7.97 -3.52 37.90
C ALA A 65 -7.90 -4.16 39.30
N HIS A 66 -9.02 -4.66 39.81
CA HIS A 66 -9.09 -5.36 41.10
C HIS A 66 -8.99 -6.89 40.97
N SER A 67 -9.11 -7.41 39.74
CA SER A 67 -8.97 -8.84 39.45
C SER A 67 -8.07 -9.07 38.23
N SER A 68 -7.45 -10.25 38.14
CA SER A 68 -6.65 -10.66 36.97
C SER A 68 -7.50 -10.73 35.69
N TYR A 69 -8.80 -11.01 35.82
CA TYR A 69 -9.74 -11.00 34.72
C TYR A 69 -9.94 -9.58 34.15
N ASP A 70 -10.11 -8.58 35.02
CA ASP A 70 -10.27 -7.18 34.61
C ASP A 70 -8.99 -6.65 33.94
N MET A 71 -7.82 -7.03 34.46
CA MET A 71 -6.53 -6.69 33.88
C MET A 71 -6.38 -7.29 32.46
N GLY A 72 -6.74 -8.57 32.28
CA GLY A 72 -6.72 -9.22 30.96
C GLY A 72 -7.66 -8.54 29.96
N ARG A 73 -8.86 -8.16 30.39
CA ARG A 73 -9.83 -7.42 29.57
C ARG A 73 -9.30 -6.05 29.15
N GLN A 74 -8.69 -5.32 30.08
CA GLN A 74 -8.14 -3.98 29.83
C GLN A 74 -6.96 -4.05 28.84
N VAL A 75 -6.03 -4.99 29.05
CA VAL A 75 -4.88 -5.20 28.15
C VAL A 75 -5.35 -5.61 26.76
N GLY A 76 -6.30 -6.55 26.66
CA GLY A 76 -6.85 -6.98 25.37
C GLY A 76 -7.49 -5.82 24.59
N HIS A 77 -8.18 -4.91 25.29
CA HIS A 77 -8.76 -3.73 24.68
C HIS A 77 -7.70 -2.76 24.14
N TRP A 78 -6.66 -2.48 24.93
CA TRP A 78 -5.55 -1.62 24.48
C TRP A 78 -4.79 -2.20 23.31
N ILE A 79 -4.52 -3.52 23.31
CA ILE A 79 -3.89 -4.21 22.16
C ILE A 79 -4.80 -4.09 20.93
N GLY A 80 -6.11 -4.30 21.11
CA GLY A 80 -7.11 -4.19 20.06
C GLY A 80 -7.23 -2.79 19.43
N LEU A 81 -6.79 -1.74 20.12
CA LEU A 81 -6.76 -0.37 19.59
C LEU A 81 -5.37 0.02 19.06
N ALA A 82 -4.32 -0.31 19.81
CA ALA A 82 -2.95 0.08 19.48
C ALA A 82 -2.46 -0.61 18.19
N MET A 83 -2.72 -1.91 18.04
CA MET A 83 -2.21 -2.66 16.90
C MET A 83 -2.81 -2.17 15.57
N PRO A 84 -4.14 -2.00 15.42
CA PRO A 84 -4.71 -1.42 14.21
C PRO A 84 -4.27 0.02 13.97
N ALA A 85 -4.08 0.83 15.02
CA ALA A 85 -3.61 2.20 14.89
C ALA A 85 -2.19 2.27 14.30
N VAL A 86 -1.26 1.48 14.83
CA VAL A 86 0.12 1.41 14.32
C VAL A 86 0.13 0.94 12.87
N CYS A 87 -0.60 -0.12 12.55
CA CYS A 87 -0.72 -0.61 11.18
C CYS A 87 -1.30 0.46 10.23
N ALA A 88 -2.34 1.18 10.67
CA ALA A 88 -2.98 2.20 9.86
C ALA A 88 -2.06 3.41 9.61
N VAL A 89 -1.29 3.87 10.61
CA VAL A 89 -0.29 4.94 10.43
C VAL A 89 0.79 4.50 9.42
N LEU A 90 1.32 3.28 9.59
CA LEU A 90 2.32 2.74 8.66
C LEU A 90 1.78 2.64 7.24
N ASN A 91 0.55 2.16 7.07
CA ASN A 91 -0.09 2.06 5.76
C ASN A 91 -0.32 3.43 5.12
N LEU A 92 -0.74 4.44 5.88
CA LEU A 92 -0.95 5.80 5.38
C LEU A 92 0.32 6.45 4.85
N ALA A 93 1.49 6.12 5.41
CA ALA A 93 2.77 6.58 4.88
C ALA A 93 3.26 5.70 3.72
N TRP A 94 3.23 4.38 3.89
CA TRP A 94 3.90 3.45 2.98
C TRP A 94 3.11 3.20 1.69
N ALA A 95 1.79 3.10 1.76
CA ALA A 95 0.94 2.86 0.59
C ALA A 95 1.07 3.96 -0.50
N PRO A 96 0.96 5.27 -0.19
CA PRO A 96 1.13 6.32 -1.20
C PRO A 96 2.56 6.40 -1.75
N ILE A 97 3.58 6.15 -0.90
CA ILE A 97 4.98 6.10 -1.36
C ILE A 97 5.16 4.99 -2.40
N ASN A 98 4.61 3.81 -2.14
CA ASN A 98 4.65 2.68 -3.08
C ASN A 98 3.85 2.97 -4.36
N ALA A 99 2.64 3.53 -4.24
CA ALA A 99 1.82 3.89 -5.40
C ALA A 99 2.55 4.92 -6.28
N TRP A 100 3.15 5.95 -5.68
CA TRP A 100 3.95 6.95 -6.37
C TRP A 100 5.21 6.35 -7.02
N GLY A 101 5.91 5.47 -6.30
CA GLY A 101 7.07 4.76 -6.82
C GLY A 101 6.72 3.93 -8.06
N LEU A 102 5.57 3.25 -8.05
CA LEU A 102 5.07 2.48 -9.19
C LEU A 102 4.68 3.38 -10.37
N MET A 103 3.99 4.50 -10.12
CA MET A 103 3.66 5.48 -11.16
C MET A 103 4.91 6.04 -11.84
N ARG A 104 5.97 6.30 -11.07
CA ARG A 104 7.25 6.81 -11.58
C ARG A 104 8.24 5.73 -12.00
N ARG A 105 7.81 4.46 -12.09
CA ARG A 105 8.65 3.32 -12.49
C ARG A 105 9.97 3.24 -11.74
N ARG A 106 9.97 3.55 -10.44
CA ARG A 106 11.19 3.49 -9.62
C ARG A 106 11.58 2.04 -9.36
N SER A 107 12.87 1.72 -9.50
CA SER A 107 13.39 0.35 -9.32
C SER A 107 13.11 -0.22 -7.93
N TRP A 108 13.15 0.62 -6.88
CA TRP A 108 12.85 0.22 -5.51
C TRP A 108 11.36 -0.06 -5.25
N ALA A 109 10.45 0.43 -6.11
CA ALA A 109 9.01 0.35 -5.86
C ALA A 109 8.47 -1.08 -5.90
N ALA A 110 9.02 -1.94 -6.77
CA ALA A 110 8.65 -3.36 -6.81
C ALA A 110 8.95 -4.06 -5.48
N THR A 111 10.21 -3.99 -5.04
CA THR A 111 10.66 -4.64 -3.80
C THR A 111 9.92 -4.08 -2.59
N SER A 112 9.78 -2.75 -2.49
CA SER A 112 9.04 -2.11 -1.40
C SER A 112 7.56 -2.54 -1.38
N THR A 113 6.93 -2.66 -2.54
CA THR A 113 5.52 -3.12 -2.62
C THR A 113 5.40 -4.61 -2.29
N MET A 114 6.36 -5.46 -2.66
CA MET A 114 6.38 -6.87 -2.26
C MET A 114 6.51 -7.02 -0.75
N VAL A 115 7.43 -6.27 -0.12
CA VAL A 115 7.60 -6.25 1.34
C VAL A 115 6.33 -5.77 2.03
N PHE A 116 5.75 -4.69 1.53
CA PHE A 116 4.48 -4.16 2.02
C PHE A 116 3.36 -5.22 2.01
N TRP A 117 3.20 -5.93 0.89
CA TRP A 117 2.21 -7.00 0.79
C TRP A 117 2.55 -8.21 1.66
N GLY A 118 3.83 -8.57 1.79
CA GLY A 118 4.28 -9.63 2.69
C GLY A 118 3.92 -9.35 4.15
N LEU A 119 4.14 -8.11 4.61
CA LEU A 119 3.72 -7.68 5.94
C LEU A 119 2.19 -7.64 6.06
N SER A 120 1.48 -7.23 5.01
CA SER A 120 0.02 -7.18 5.00
C SER A 120 -0.65 -8.56 5.07
N ILE A 121 0.03 -9.65 4.67
CA ILE A 121 -0.53 -11.01 4.77
C ILE A 121 -0.76 -11.43 6.22
N VAL A 122 0.03 -10.89 7.16
CA VAL A 122 -0.12 -11.18 8.59
C VAL A 122 -1.47 -10.69 9.14
N THR A 123 -2.11 -9.73 8.46
CA THR A 123 -3.46 -9.31 8.80
C THR A 123 -4.46 -10.19 8.03
N VAL A 124 -5.33 -10.89 8.77
CA VAL A 124 -6.29 -11.86 8.22
C VAL A 124 -7.14 -11.27 7.09
N CYS A 125 -7.51 -10.00 7.21
CA CYS A 125 -8.35 -9.30 6.23
C CYS A 125 -7.62 -8.96 4.92
N CYS A 126 -6.28 -8.86 4.93
CA CYS A 126 -5.50 -8.46 3.76
C CYS A 126 -4.75 -9.63 3.09
N ALA A 127 -4.81 -10.84 3.65
CA ALA A 127 -4.18 -12.03 3.08
C ALA A 127 -4.45 -12.25 1.58
N PRO A 128 -5.71 -12.24 1.06
CA PRO A 128 -5.94 -12.48 -0.37
C PRO A 128 -5.34 -11.37 -1.26
N PHE A 129 -5.39 -10.11 -0.81
CA PHE A 129 -4.81 -8.98 -1.52
C PHE A 129 -3.28 -9.02 -1.49
N GLY A 130 -2.69 -9.41 -0.36
CA GLY A 130 -1.25 -9.57 -0.22
C GLY A 130 -0.70 -10.68 -1.10
N ILE A 131 -1.35 -11.85 -1.12
CA ILE A 131 -0.97 -12.96 -2.01
C ILE A 131 -1.05 -12.52 -3.47
N TYR A 132 -2.17 -11.92 -3.88
CA TYR A 132 -2.32 -11.38 -5.23
C TYR A 132 -1.22 -10.35 -5.55
N GLY A 133 -0.94 -9.44 -4.61
CA GLY A 133 0.00 -8.36 -4.83
C GLY A 133 1.43 -8.82 -5.02
N ILE A 134 1.86 -9.83 -4.25
CA ILE A 134 3.16 -10.47 -4.43
C ILE A 134 3.23 -11.16 -5.80
N ILE A 135 2.24 -12.00 -6.12
CA ILE A 135 2.19 -12.72 -7.41
C ILE A 135 2.21 -11.72 -8.58
N ALA A 136 1.40 -10.66 -8.52
CA ALA A 136 1.32 -9.62 -9.53
C ALA A 136 2.68 -8.96 -9.78
N MET A 137 3.43 -8.63 -8.71
CA MET A 137 4.73 -7.97 -8.82
C MET A 137 5.84 -8.90 -9.35
N THR A 138 5.70 -10.21 -9.21
CA THR A 138 6.67 -11.18 -9.76
C THR A 138 6.51 -11.43 -11.25
N ARG A 139 5.44 -10.94 -11.89
CA ARG A 139 5.17 -11.21 -13.30
C ARG A 139 6.24 -10.59 -14.22
N PRO A 140 6.67 -11.32 -15.27
CA PRO A 140 7.68 -10.83 -16.21
C PRO A 140 7.30 -9.49 -16.86
N SER A 141 6.01 -9.29 -17.18
CA SER A 141 5.50 -8.05 -17.78
C SER A 141 5.63 -6.83 -16.88
N VAL A 142 5.53 -7.00 -15.56
CA VAL A 142 5.72 -5.92 -14.59
C VAL A 142 7.21 -5.61 -14.44
N ARG A 143 8.04 -6.66 -14.36
CA ARG A 143 9.49 -6.51 -14.25
C ARG A 143 10.09 -5.80 -15.46
N SER A 144 9.73 -6.21 -16.67
CA SER A 144 10.20 -5.58 -17.90
C SER A 144 9.78 -4.11 -17.99
N TRP A 145 8.53 -3.80 -17.64
CA TRP A 145 8.01 -2.44 -17.65
C TRP A 145 8.72 -1.51 -16.65
N LEU A 146 9.02 -1.99 -15.45
CA LEU A 146 9.75 -1.22 -14.43
C LEU A 146 11.23 -1.01 -14.77
N SER A 147 11.84 -1.91 -15.55
CA SER A 147 13.23 -1.75 -16.00
C SER A 147 13.40 -0.84 -17.21
N SER A 148 12.32 -0.57 -17.96
CA SER A 148 12.36 0.33 -19.10
C SER A 148 12.42 1.80 -18.66
N PRO A 149 13.17 2.67 -19.37
CA PRO A 149 13.16 4.10 -19.10
C PRO A 149 11.74 4.67 -19.11
N PRO A 150 11.40 5.62 -18.22
CA PRO A 150 10.16 6.36 -18.34
C PRO A 150 10.15 7.13 -19.67
N PRO A 151 8.99 7.21 -20.37
CA PRO A 151 8.84 8.05 -21.55
C PRO A 151 8.99 9.54 -21.21
#